data_AF-A0A0D8HZW6-F1
#
_entry.id   AF-A0A0D8HZW6-F1
#
_cell.length_a   1.000
_cell.length_b   1.000
_cell.length_c   1.000
_cell.angle_alpha   90.00
_cell.angle_beta   90.00
_cell.angle_gamma   90.00
#
_symmetry.space_group_name_H-M   'P 1'
#
loop_
_entity.id
_entity.type
_entity.pdbx_description
1 polymer ?
#
loop_
_entity_poly.entity_id
_entity_poly.type
_entity_poly.pdbx_seq_one_letter_code
_entity_poly.pdbx_strand_id
1 'polypeptide(L)'
;MNDQRDDSGNSESKTASAGPFILAVAIVALILGGIFISSWMSPAEENVSEEDRISRVVADYVAAHNENDTKTLQSLTCTNFDPETGPLADTEGDVEMQGINESVVSGDRATVDVRLSGGGQDQRVEVWTLTRDGEGWDICT
;
A
#
# COMPACT_ATOMS: atom_id res chain seq x y z
N MET A 1 -55.87 -8.80 -64.43
CA MET A 1 -54.46 -9.15 -64.72
C MET A 1 -53.59 -7.92 -64.49
N ASN A 2 -52.55 -8.09 -63.66
CA ASN A 2 -51.34 -7.27 -63.42
C ASN A 2 -51.33 -5.75 -63.70
N ASP A 3 -50.94 -4.98 -62.69
CA ASP A 3 -49.65 -4.27 -62.70
C ASP A 3 -49.16 -4.05 -61.26
N GLN A 4 -48.18 -4.86 -60.84
CA GLN A 4 -47.32 -4.52 -59.71
C GLN A 4 -46.31 -3.50 -60.23
N ARG A 5 -46.25 -2.33 -59.60
CA ARG A 5 -45.05 -1.50 -59.60
C ARG A 5 -44.51 -1.48 -58.19
N ASP A 6 -43.46 -2.27 -58.00
CA ASP A 6 -42.52 -2.17 -56.91
C ASP A 6 -41.97 -0.75 -56.84
N ASP A 7 -42.36 0.01 -55.82
CA ASP A 7 -41.58 1.14 -55.34
C ASP A 7 -40.77 0.63 -54.14
N SER A 8 -39.47 0.44 -54.37
CA SER A 8 -38.52 -0.07 -53.40
C SER A 8 -38.49 0.85 -52.19
N GLY A 9 -39.10 0.40 -51.08
CA GLY A 9 -39.06 1.09 -49.81
C GLY A 9 -37.64 1.15 -49.26
N ASN A 10 -36.91 2.21 -49.60
CA ASN A 10 -35.79 2.66 -48.79
C ASN A 10 -36.35 3.35 -47.54
N SER A 11 -36.72 2.54 -46.54
CA SER A 11 -37.02 3.05 -45.21
C SER A 11 -35.71 3.19 -44.45
N GLU A 12 -35.09 4.36 -44.57
CA GLU A 12 -34.05 4.85 -43.66
C GLU A 12 -34.62 4.84 -42.23
N SER A 13 -34.39 3.75 -41.50
CA SER A 13 -34.68 3.69 -40.08
C SER A 13 -33.57 4.43 -39.34
N LYS A 14 -33.84 5.68 -38.94
CA LYS A 14 -33.08 6.36 -37.89
C LYS A 14 -33.33 5.62 -36.58
N THR A 15 -32.64 4.49 -36.42
CA THR A 15 -32.52 3.79 -35.15
C THR A 15 -31.88 4.76 -34.17
N ALA A 16 -32.57 5.07 -33.07
CA ALA A 16 -32.00 5.85 -31.98
C ALA A 16 -30.69 5.17 -31.57
N SER A 17 -29.56 5.83 -31.85
CA SER A 17 -28.25 5.25 -31.63
C SER A 17 -28.02 5.12 -30.12
N ALA A 18 -28.07 3.89 -29.61
CA ALA A 18 -27.63 3.56 -28.26
C ALA A 18 -26.09 3.61 -28.13
N GLY A 19 -25.37 3.92 -29.22
CA GLY A 19 -23.91 4.01 -29.27
C GLY A 19 -23.27 4.80 -28.11
N PRO A 20 -23.78 5.99 -27.74
CA PRO A 20 -23.20 6.76 -26.63
C PRO A 20 -23.31 6.06 -25.28
N PHE A 21 -24.42 5.37 -25.02
CA PHE A 21 -24.65 4.65 -23.77
C PHE A 21 -23.79 3.38 -23.69
N ILE A 22 -23.67 2.65 -24.80
CA ILE A 22 -22.83 1.45 -24.85
C ILE A 22 -21.35 1.80 -24.63
N LEU A 23 -20.87 2.93 -25.19
CA LEU A 23 -19.50 3.39 -24.97
C LEU A 23 -19.24 3.73 -23.50
N ALA A 24 -20.16 4.43 -22.84
CA ALA A 24 -20.04 4.77 -21.42
C ALA A 24 -19.97 3.51 -20.53
N VAL A 25 -20.83 2.52 -20.79
CA VAL A 25 -20.82 1.25 -20.07
C VAL A 25 -19.50 0.51 -20.26
N ALA A 26 -18.94 0.52 -21.46
CA ALA A 26 -17.64 -0.10 -21.73
C ALA A 26 -16.50 0.57 -20.93
N ILE A 27 -16.49 1.91 -20.85
CA ILE A 27 -15.49 2.65 -20.06
C ILE A 27 -15.62 2.32 -18.57
N VAL A 28 -16.83 2.31 -18.03
CA VAL A 28 -17.07 1.96 -16.61
C VAL A 28 -16.63 0.52 -16.33
N ALA A 29 -16.94 -0.43 -17.23
CA ALA A 29 -16.50 -1.82 -17.10
C ALA A 29 -14.96 -1.96 -17.12
N LEU A 30 -14.26 -1.17 -17.94
CA LEU A 30 -12.79 -1.14 -17.95
C LEU A 30 -12.20 -0.58 -16.65
N ILE A 31 -12.78 0.50 -16.12
CA ILE A 31 -12.34 1.08 -14.84
C ILE A 31 -12.55 0.07 -13.71
N LEU A 32 -13.76 -0.51 -13.61
CA LEU A 32 -14.07 -1.51 -12.59
C LEU A 32 -13.19 -2.76 -12.74
N GLY A 33 -12.95 -3.22 -13.97
CA GLY A 33 -12.03 -4.32 -14.25
C GLY A 33 -10.59 -4.01 -13.83
N GLY A 34 -10.10 -2.80 -14.10
CA GLY A 34 -8.78 -2.34 -13.66
C GLY A 34 -8.64 -2.31 -12.15
N ILE A 35 -9.66 -1.81 -11.43
CA ILE A 35 -9.71 -1.84 -9.96
C ILE A 35 -9.76 -3.29 -9.46
N PHE A 36 -10.50 -4.18 -10.10
CA PHE A 36 -10.59 -5.59 -9.71
C PHE A 36 -9.25 -6.32 -9.88
N ILE A 37 -8.52 -6.05 -10.98
CA ILE A 37 -7.18 -6.60 -11.20
C ILE A 37 -6.19 -6.00 -10.19
N SER A 38 -6.27 -4.70 -9.92
CA SER A 38 -5.46 -4.04 -8.89
C SER A 38 -5.72 -4.62 -7.51
N SER A 39 -6.99 -4.90 -7.18
CA SER A 39 -7.39 -5.50 -5.90
C SER A 39 -7.01 -6.97 -5.79
N TRP A 40 -6.96 -7.70 -6.91
CA TRP A 40 -6.46 -9.08 -6.91
C TRP A 40 -4.94 -9.11 -6.70
N MET A 41 -4.23 -8.09 -7.18
CA MET A 41 -2.77 -8.00 -7.07
C MET A 41 -2.28 -7.39 -5.74
N SER A 42 -3.15 -6.71 -4.99
CA SER A 42 -2.94 -6.39 -3.57
C SER A 42 -3.76 -7.36 -2.71
N PRO A 43 -3.25 -8.57 -2.38
CA PRO A 43 -3.92 -9.41 -1.40
C PRO A 43 -3.95 -8.63 -0.09
N ALA A 44 -5.11 -8.20 0.38
CA ALA A 44 -5.23 -7.53 1.68
C ALA A 44 -5.56 -8.51 2.81
N GLU A 45 -5.90 -9.77 2.49
CA GLU A 45 -6.63 -10.64 3.42
C GLU A 45 -5.74 -11.43 4.39
N GLU A 46 -4.45 -11.67 4.06
CA GLU A 46 -3.44 -12.19 5.01
C GLU A 46 -2.57 -11.07 5.60
N ASN A 47 -2.62 -9.87 5.00
CA ASN A 47 -1.69 -8.78 5.28
C ASN A 47 -2.13 -7.86 6.40
N VAL A 48 -3.42 -7.75 6.74
CA VAL A 48 -3.84 -6.89 7.88
C VAL A 48 -3.15 -7.33 9.17
N SER A 49 -3.09 -8.64 9.44
CA SER A 49 -2.44 -9.12 10.66
C SER A 49 -0.92 -8.96 10.64
N GLU A 50 -0.28 -9.04 9.48
CA GLU A 50 1.17 -8.97 9.38
C GLU A 50 1.65 -7.51 9.36
N GLU A 51 0.94 -6.66 8.65
CA GLU A 51 1.12 -5.20 8.65
C GLU A 51 0.85 -4.62 10.04
N ASP A 52 -0.17 -5.10 10.77
CA ASP A 52 -0.41 -4.71 12.17
C ASP A 52 0.75 -5.11 13.10
N ARG A 53 1.36 -6.28 12.87
CA ARG A 53 2.52 -6.73 13.66
C ARG A 53 3.75 -5.86 13.36
N ILE A 54 4.01 -5.59 12.09
CA ILE A 54 5.13 -4.73 11.69
C ILE A 54 4.92 -3.31 12.20
N SER A 55 3.70 -2.76 12.03
CA SER A 55 3.32 -1.44 12.54
C SER A 55 3.53 -1.33 14.05
N ARG A 56 3.15 -2.36 14.81
CA ARG A 56 3.41 -2.41 16.26
C ARG A 56 4.90 -2.38 16.58
N VAL A 57 5.71 -3.24 15.95
CA VAL A 57 7.17 -3.28 16.20
C VAL A 57 7.82 -1.94 15.90
N VAL A 58 7.45 -1.30 14.78
CA VAL A 58 7.93 0.03 14.40
C VAL A 58 7.53 1.08 15.43
N ALA A 59 6.27 1.07 15.89
CA ALA A 59 5.78 1.98 16.91
C ALA A 59 6.49 1.79 18.26
N ASP A 60 6.67 0.55 18.69
CA ASP A 60 7.37 0.21 19.94
C ASP A 60 8.84 0.63 19.87
N TYR A 61 9.49 0.50 18.71
CA TYR A 61 10.85 0.98 18.51
C TYR A 61 10.95 2.51 18.61
N VAL A 62 10.04 3.24 17.97
CA VAL A 62 9.99 4.72 18.05
C VAL A 62 9.77 5.16 19.50
N ALA A 63 8.86 4.50 20.23
CA ALA A 63 8.61 4.79 21.63
C ALA A 63 9.85 4.52 22.50
N ALA A 64 10.49 3.36 22.32
CA ALA A 64 11.70 2.99 23.05
C ALA A 64 12.88 3.94 22.75
N HIS A 65 12.99 4.43 21.51
CA HIS A 65 13.98 5.43 21.13
C HIS A 65 13.76 6.75 21.88
N ASN A 66 12.55 7.29 21.88
CA ASN A 66 12.21 8.52 22.60
C ASN A 66 12.44 8.39 24.12
N GLU A 67 12.10 7.24 24.69
CA GLU A 67 12.30 6.94 26.12
C GLU A 67 13.76 6.61 26.49
N ASN A 68 14.65 6.51 25.51
CA ASN A 68 16.03 6.03 25.67
C ASN A 68 16.10 4.63 26.33
N ASP A 69 15.09 3.78 26.07
CA ASP A 69 15.03 2.41 26.58
C ASP A 69 15.89 1.46 25.72
N THR A 70 17.19 1.48 26.01
CA THR A 70 18.19 0.62 25.35
C THR A 70 17.89 -0.88 25.45
N LYS A 71 17.18 -1.33 26.49
CA LYS A 71 16.86 -2.75 26.67
C LYS A 71 15.74 -3.17 25.72
N THR A 72 14.71 -2.34 25.62
CA THR A 72 13.62 -2.57 24.67
C THR A 72 14.13 -2.45 23.23
N LEU A 73 14.97 -1.45 22.93
CA LEU A 73 15.62 -1.34 21.61
C LEU A 73 16.39 -2.62 21.23
N GLN A 74 17.20 -3.18 22.14
CA GLN A 74 17.92 -4.44 21.89
C GLN A 74 16.99 -5.64 21.63
N SER A 75 15.76 -5.63 22.18
CA SER A 75 14.78 -6.70 21.94
C SER A 75 13.96 -6.53 20.68
N LEU A 76 13.98 -5.34 20.07
CA LEU A 76 13.23 -5.00 18.86
C LEU A 76 14.13 -4.92 17.62
N THR A 77 15.43 -5.17 17.78
CA THR A 77 16.44 -4.97 16.74
C THR A 77 17.26 -6.22 16.52
N CYS A 78 17.79 -6.34 15.31
CA CYS A 78 18.57 -7.50 14.90
C CYS A 78 19.87 -7.62 15.73
N THR A 79 20.41 -8.83 15.91
CA THR A 79 21.52 -9.10 16.83
C THR A 79 22.77 -8.22 16.63
N ASN A 80 23.04 -7.76 15.40
CA ASN A 80 24.19 -6.90 15.07
C ASN A 80 23.79 -5.43 14.84
N PHE A 81 22.63 -5.02 15.36
CA PHE A 81 22.14 -3.66 15.22
C PHE A 81 23.02 -2.68 16.01
N ASP A 82 23.39 -1.58 15.35
CA ASP A 82 24.13 -0.49 15.97
C ASP A 82 23.17 0.72 16.09
N PRO A 83 22.84 1.18 17.31
CA PRO A 83 21.95 2.32 17.50
C PRO A 83 22.51 3.62 16.90
N GLU A 84 23.83 3.74 16.72
CA GLU A 84 24.48 4.91 16.12
C GLU A 84 24.34 4.94 14.59
N THR A 85 23.95 3.82 13.97
CA THR A 85 23.65 3.75 12.52
C THR A 85 22.21 3.33 12.25
N GLY A 86 21.40 3.24 13.30
CA GLY A 86 20.00 2.85 13.21
C GLY A 86 19.15 3.93 12.53
N PRO A 87 17.89 3.61 12.20
CA PRO A 87 17.03 4.50 11.42
C PRO A 87 16.81 5.88 12.07
N LEU A 88 16.87 5.94 13.40
CA LEU A 88 16.65 7.18 14.16
C LEU A 88 17.93 7.78 14.76
N ALA A 89 19.12 7.28 14.39
CA ALA A 89 20.39 7.70 15.00
C ALA A 89 20.64 9.22 14.94
N ASP A 90 20.30 9.85 13.82
CA ASP A 90 20.51 11.27 13.58
C ASP A 90 19.36 12.16 14.07
N THR A 91 18.47 11.62 14.92
CA THR A 91 17.25 12.33 15.29
C THR A 91 17.42 13.21 16.52
N GLU A 92 17.08 14.49 16.40
CA GLU A 92 17.15 15.45 17.49
C GLU A 92 15.81 15.54 18.24
N GLY A 93 15.68 14.81 19.35
CA GLY A 93 14.49 14.81 20.21
C GLY A 93 13.42 13.82 19.78
N ASP A 94 12.20 13.98 20.31
CA ASP A 94 11.15 12.98 20.15
C ASP A 94 10.63 12.87 18.70
N VAL A 95 10.46 11.64 18.26
CA VAL A 95 9.90 11.25 16.96
C VAL A 95 8.50 10.70 17.13
N GLU A 96 7.62 11.02 16.19
CA GLU A 96 6.28 10.45 16.13
C GLU A 96 6.12 9.62 14.86
N MET A 97 5.66 8.39 15.00
CA MET A 97 5.24 7.55 13.89
C MET A 97 3.84 7.96 13.43
N GLN A 98 3.74 8.40 12.18
CA GLN A 98 2.48 8.80 11.55
C GLN A 98 1.79 7.65 10.80
N GLY A 99 2.49 6.52 10.63
CA GLY A 99 2.00 5.29 10.04
C GLY A 99 2.98 4.67 9.04
N ILE A 100 2.53 3.59 8.38
CA ILE A 100 3.24 2.92 7.28
C ILE A 100 2.51 3.27 5.97
N ASN A 101 3.26 3.54 4.90
CA ASN A 101 2.70 3.76 3.56
C ASN A 101 2.56 2.46 2.78
N GLU A 102 3.59 1.63 2.81
CA GLU A 102 3.68 0.36 2.10
C GLU A 102 4.52 -0.61 2.94
N SER A 103 4.14 -1.88 2.89
CA SER A 103 4.92 -2.98 3.44
C SER A 103 5.08 -4.09 2.40
N VAL A 104 6.33 -4.51 2.17
CA VAL A 104 6.66 -5.60 1.24
C VAL A 104 7.33 -6.72 2.02
N VAL A 105 6.64 -7.85 2.14
CA VAL A 105 7.16 -9.04 2.82
C VAL A 105 7.66 -10.06 1.80
N SER A 106 8.87 -10.58 2.05
CA SER A 106 9.50 -11.65 1.28
C SER A 106 10.06 -12.72 2.23
N GLY A 107 9.20 -13.67 2.59
CA GLY A 107 9.53 -14.76 3.52
C GLY A 107 9.85 -14.22 4.91
N ASP A 108 11.11 -14.34 5.32
CA ASP A 108 11.62 -13.90 6.61
C ASP A 108 12.16 -12.46 6.60
N ARG A 109 11.92 -11.70 5.53
CA ARG A 109 12.34 -10.30 5.39
C ARG A 109 11.15 -9.41 5.06
N ALA A 110 11.17 -8.19 5.57
CA ALA A 110 10.24 -7.16 5.18
C ALA A 110 10.96 -5.83 4.90
N THR A 111 10.39 -5.04 4.01
CA THR A 111 10.75 -3.65 3.77
C THR A 111 9.51 -2.80 3.97
N VAL A 112 9.63 -1.72 4.74
CA VAL A 112 8.50 -0.84 5.06
C VAL A 112 8.85 0.63 4.88
N ASP A 113 7.87 1.38 4.39
CA ASP A 113 7.93 2.82 4.24
C ASP A 113 7.29 3.48 5.46
N VAL A 114 8.10 3.93 6.42
CA VAL A 114 7.64 4.52 7.68
C VAL A 114 7.50 6.03 7.52
N ARG A 115 6.30 6.57 7.76
CA ARG A 115 6.09 8.02 7.89
C ARG A 115 6.40 8.47 9.30
N LEU A 116 7.29 9.45 9.40
CA LEU A 116 7.75 10.03 10.65
C LEU A 116 7.55 11.54 10.66
N SER A 117 7.45 12.11 11.85
CA SER A 117 7.53 13.55 12.08
C SER A 117 8.26 13.83 13.39
N GLY A 118 8.66 15.08 13.60
CA GLY A 118 9.40 15.47 14.80
C GLY A 118 10.88 15.18 14.66
N GLY A 119 11.60 15.17 15.78
CA GLY A 119 13.02 14.91 15.74
C GLY A 119 13.85 16.00 15.03
N GLY A 120 13.42 17.25 15.15
CA GLY A 120 14.06 18.40 14.50
C GLY A 120 13.78 18.55 13.00
N GLN A 121 12.97 17.68 12.39
CA GLN A 121 12.71 17.69 10.95
C GLN A 121 11.19 17.74 10.63
N ASP A 122 10.88 18.16 9.40
CA ASP A 122 9.54 18.06 8.83
C ASP A 122 9.11 16.60 8.63
N GLN A 123 7.84 16.39 8.27
CA GLN A 123 7.33 15.07 7.94
C GLN A 123 8.16 14.41 6.83
N ARG A 124 8.56 13.16 7.07
CA ARG A 124 9.44 12.39 6.18
C ARG A 124 9.00 10.94 6.07
N VAL A 125 9.47 10.27 5.02
CA VAL A 125 9.30 8.83 4.81
C VAL A 125 10.68 8.20 4.81
N GLU A 126 10.84 7.14 5.58
CA GLU A 126 12.08 6.37 5.64
C GLU A 126 11.81 4.89 5.32
N VAL A 127 12.77 4.25 4.67
CA VAL A 127 12.66 2.84 4.28
C VAL A 127 13.41 2.00 5.29
N TRP A 128 12.71 1.13 6.01
CA TRP A 128 13.30 0.28 7.04
C TRP A 128 13.25 -1.18 6.62
N THR A 129 14.28 -1.94 6.95
CA THR A 129 14.32 -3.40 6.75
C THR A 129 14.10 -4.13 8.06
N LEU A 130 13.29 -5.19 8.01
CA LEU A 130 13.00 -6.05 9.14
C LEU A 130 13.30 -7.51 8.77
N THR A 131 13.69 -8.29 9.77
CA THR A 131 13.85 -9.74 9.66
C THR A 131 12.93 -10.44 10.66
N ARG A 132 12.32 -11.56 10.26
CA ARG A 132 11.43 -12.33 11.11
C ARG A 132 12.24 -13.12 12.14
N ASP A 133 11.87 -12.99 13.42
CA ASP A 133 12.35 -13.85 14.51
C ASP A 133 11.16 -14.49 15.22
N GLY A 134 10.99 -15.80 15.03
CA GLY A 134 9.84 -16.54 15.52
C GLY A 134 8.50 -15.99 14.98
N GLU A 135 7.68 -15.44 15.87
CA GLU A 135 6.38 -14.84 15.53
C GLU A 135 6.45 -13.30 15.37
N GLY A 136 7.60 -12.71 15.68
CA GLY A 136 7.86 -11.28 15.68
C GLY A 136 8.75 -10.83 14.52
N TRP A 137 9.07 -9.54 14.53
CA TRP A 137 9.93 -8.88 13.57
C TRP A 137 10.97 -8.05 14.31
N ASP A 138 12.20 -8.10 13.84
CA ASP A 138 13.31 -7.31 14.35
C ASP A 138 13.72 -6.27 13.31
N ILE A 139 13.96 -5.04 13.75
CA ILE A 139 14.46 -3.95 12.90
C ILE A 139 15.95 -4.15 12.66
N CYS A 140 16.33 -4.23 11.38
CA CYS A 140 17.71 -4.40 10.95
C CYS A 140 18.27 -3.14 10.28
N THR A 141 17.43 -2.46 9.49
CA THR A 141 17.76 -1.41 8.49
C THR A 141 18.90 -1.76 7.54
#